data_AF-A0A7V4M5F3-F1
#
_entry.id   AF-A0A7V4M5F3-F1
#
_cell.length_a   1.000
_cell.length_b   1.000
_cell.length_c   1.000
_cell.angle_alpha   90.00
_cell.angle_beta   90.00
_cell.angle_gamma   90.00
#
_symmetry.space_group_name_H-M   'P 1'
#
loop_
_entity.id
_entity.type
_entity.pdbx_description
1 polymer ?
#
loop_
_entity_poly.entity_id
_entity_poly.type
_entity_poly.pdbx_seq_one_letter_code
_entity_poly.pdbx_strand_id
1 'polypeptide(L)'
;DLALKPGDRVVVETERGQGLGTVVSEVVEKEVSPSPQPLAKVQRLLCPEDEKTIAHHRRREKEAYDFCLRRIKERGMDMKLVRVEHLFDGSKAIFYFTADGRVDFRELVKDLAHTFHTRIEMRQIGVRDEAKMVGGIGICGRELCCASFLRDFQPVSVKMAKEQNLALNPSKISGQCGRLLCCLDYEYETYCELRKNFPKCGKGARTDEGRIRAAAVSMGVPCITTLPAADAAVKAMEALREEEMSVQTVQDRFPRPRANRTINPGEA
;
A
#
# COMPACT_ATOMS: atom_id res chain seq x y z
N ASP A 1 -28.33 -9.38 24.65
CA ASP A 1 -27.45 -8.25 24.27
C ASP A 1 -26.26 -8.16 25.22
N LEU A 2 -25.04 -8.35 24.71
CA LEU A 2 -23.82 -8.12 25.49
C LEU A 2 -23.43 -6.64 25.37
N ALA A 3 -23.30 -5.94 26.49
CA ALA A 3 -22.75 -4.60 26.52
C ALA A 3 -21.22 -4.68 26.34
N LEU A 4 -20.74 -4.42 25.13
CA LEU A 4 -19.32 -4.47 24.75
C LEU A 4 -18.77 -3.06 24.61
N LYS A 5 -17.61 -2.78 25.20
CA LYS A 5 -16.88 -1.52 25.03
C LYS A 5 -15.61 -1.73 24.21
N PRO A 6 -15.15 -0.70 23.47
CA PRO A 6 -13.83 -0.73 22.83
C PRO A 6 -12.73 -1.05 23.86
N GLY A 7 -11.89 -2.03 23.55
CA GLY A 7 -10.85 -2.55 24.43
C GLY A 7 -11.22 -3.81 25.22
N ASP A 8 -12.50 -4.19 25.28
CA ASP A 8 -12.91 -5.43 25.94
C ASP A 8 -12.37 -6.65 25.19
N ARG A 9 -11.87 -7.62 25.95
CA ARG A 9 -11.46 -8.93 25.43
C ARG A 9 -12.64 -9.88 25.49
N VAL A 10 -12.92 -10.55 24.38
CA VAL A 10 -14.09 -11.42 24.23
C VAL A 10 -13.69 -12.78 23.67
N VAL A 11 -14.46 -13.81 24.02
CA VAL A 11 -14.35 -15.13 23.41
C VAL A 11 -15.31 -15.18 22.22
N VAL A 12 -14.78 -15.51 21.06
CA VAL A 12 -15.51 -15.61 19.79
C VAL A 12 -15.49 -17.04 19.28
N GLU A 13 -16.56 -17.45 18.64
CA GLU A 13 -16.65 -18.75 17.98
C GLU A 13 -16.26 -18.59 16.51
N THR A 14 -15.13 -19.18 16.15
CA THR A 14 -14.63 -19.21 14.77
C THR A 14 -14.80 -20.60 14.19
N GLU A 15 -14.65 -20.75 12.87
CA GLU A 15 -14.63 -22.06 12.20
C GLU A 15 -13.56 -23.03 12.76
N ARG A 16 -12.54 -22.50 13.44
CA ARG A 16 -11.46 -23.27 14.06
C ARG A 16 -11.68 -23.57 15.54
N GLY A 17 -12.84 -23.19 16.09
CA GLY A 17 -13.19 -23.32 17.51
C GLY A 17 -13.22 -21.98 18.23
N GLN A 18 -13.15 -22.02 19.55
CA GLN A 18 -13.10 -20.83 20.39
C GLN A 18 -11.80 -20.04 20.14
N GLY A 19 -11.94 -18.74 19.91
CA GLY A 19 -10.86 -17.80 19.67
C GLY A 19 -10.99 -16.58 20.57
N LEU A 20 -9.89 -15.84 20.69
CA LEU A 20 -9.87 -14.58 21.44
C LEU A 20 -9.99 -13.39 20.49
N GLY A 21 -10.94 -12.51 20.77
CA GLY A 21 -11.11 -11.22 20.10
C GLY A 21 -10.84 -10.04 21.02
N THR A 22 -10.51 -8.89 20.44
CA THR A 22 -10.52 -7.59 21.13
C THR A 22 -11.49 -6.70 20.39
N VAL A 23 -12.39 -6.04 21.12
CA VAL A 23 -13.36 -5.11 20.56
C VAL A 23 -12.64 -3.84 20.13
N VAL A 24 -12.67 -3.51 18.84
CA VAL A 24 -11.95 -2.35 18.27
C VAL A 24 -12.84 -1.11 18.13
N SER A 25 -14.14 -1.31 17.95
CA SER A 25 -15.13 -0.24 17.73
C SER A 25 -16.36 -0.44 18.61
N GLU A 26 -17.16 0.61 18.74
CA GLU A 26 -18.48 0.51 19.39
C GLU A 26 -19.41 -0.42 18.62
N VAL A 27 -20.41 -0.96 19.32
CA VAL A 27 -21.43 -1.82 18.74
C VAL A 27 -22.33 -0.96 17.84
N VAL A 28 -22.29 -1.23 16.54
CA VAL A 28 -23.12 -0.56 15.54
C VAL A 28 -24.05 -1.59 14.93
N GLU A 29 -25.35 -1.33 14.99
CA GLU A 29 -26.32 -2.10 14.21
C GLU A 29 -26.17 -1.77 12.74
N LYS A 30 -25.90 -2.80 11.93
CA LYS A 30 -25.75 -2.68 10.50
C LYS A 30 -26.51 -3.80 9.83
N GLU A 31 -27.21 -3.48 8.74
CA GLU A 31 -27.80 -4.53 7.90
C GLU A 31 -26.69 -5.46 7.42
N VAL A 32 -26.97 -6.76 7.43
CA VAL A 32 -26.00 -7.80 7.07
C VAL A 32 -25.70 -7.69 5.58
N SER A 33 -24.76 -6.83 5.22
CA SER A 33 -24.15 -6.82 3.90
C SER A 33 -23.44 -8.15 3.69
N PRO A 34 -23.47 -8.75 2.49
CA PRO A 34 -22.74 -9.98 2.22
C PRO A 34 -21.24 -9.73 2.36
N SER A 35 -20.68 -10.05 3.53
CA SER A 35 -19.25 -10.04 3.74
C SER A 35 -18.66 -11.31 3.14
N PRO A 36 -17.48 -11.24 2.49
CA PRO A 36 -16.83 -12.41 1.92
C PRO A 36 -16.40 -13.46 2.96
N GLN A 37 -16.46 -13.13 4.26
CA GLN A 37 -16.18 -14.05 5.36
C GLN A 37 -17.39 -14.14 6.31
N PRO A 38 -17.68 -15.33 6.87
CA PRO A 38 -18.73 -15.48 7.86
C PRO A 38 -18.38 -14.71 9.13
N LEU A 39 -19.37 -14.00 9.69
CA LEU A 39 -19.21 -13.26 10.92
C LEU A 39 -19.11 -14.24 12.10
N ALA A 40 -18.02 -14.16 12.86
CA ALA A 40 -17.81 -14.95 14.06
C ALA A 40 -18.78 -14.48 15.18
N LYS A 41 -19.42 -15.42 15.86
CA LYS A 41 -20.36 -15.10 16.95
C LYS A 41 -19.59 -14.82 18.24
N VAL A 42 -19.86 -13.68 18.88
CA VAL A 42 -19.32 -13.37 20.22
C VAL A 42 -20.10 -14.18 21.25
N GLN A 43 -19.40 -14.98 22.06
CA GLN A 43 -20.02 -15.80 23.11
C GLN A 43 -20.13 -15.05 24.43
N ARG A 44 -19.00 -14.52 24.93
CA ARG A 44 -18.93 -13.85 26.25
C ARG A 44 -17.71 -12.95 26.41
N LEU A 45 -17.74 -12.07 27.42
CA LEU A 45 -16.55 -11.37 27.91
C LEU A 45 -15.55 -12.37 28.52
N LEU A 46 -14.27 -12.04 28.41
CA LEU A 46 -13.19 -12.84 28.98
C LEU A 46 -13.24 -12.80 30.51
N CYS A 47 -13.24 -13.97 31.14
CA CYS A 47 -13.17 -14.10 32.59
C CYS A 47 -11.70 -14.15 33.07
N PRO A 48 -11.41 -13.80 34.34
CA PRO A 48 -10.06 -13.94 34.91
C PRO A 48 -9.51 -15.36 34.89
N GLU A 49 -10.38 -16.37 34.89
CA GLU A 49 -10.00 -17.78 34.72
C GLU A 49 -9.45 -18.07 33.32
N ASP A 50 -10.06 -17.49 32.29
CA ASP A 50 -9.58 -17.63 30.91
C ASP A 50 -8.21 -16.98 30.72
N GLU A 51 -7.92 -15.88 31.42
CA GLU A 51 -6.60 -15.26 31.38
C GLU A 51 -5.51 -16.18 31.95
N LYS A 52 -5.80 -16.92 33.01
CA LYS A 52 -4.90 -17.94 33.56
C LYS A 52 -4.69 -19.08 32.55
N THR A 53 -5.76 -19.52 31.90
CA THR A 53 -5.72 -20.54 30.84
C THR A 53 -4.86 -20.07 29.66
N ILE A 54 -5.02 -18.83 29.20
CA ILE A 54 -4.20 -18.24 28.13
C ILE A 54 -2.73 -18.16 28.53
N ALA A 55 -2.43 -17.73 29.76
CA ALA A 55 -1.06 -17.68 30.25
C ALA A 55 -0.44 -19.09 30.33
N HIS A 56 -1.21 -20.10 30.72
CA HIS A 56 -0.80 -21.49 30.73
C HIS A 56 -0.52 -22.01 29.31
N HIS A 57 -1.42 -21.75 28.34
CA HIS A 57 -1.22 -22.12 26.94
C HIS A 57 0.03 -21.47 26.36
N ARG A 58 0.26 -20.17 26.60
CA ARG A 58 1.49 -19.49 26.13
C ARG A 58 2.77 -20.12 26.65
N ARG A 59 2.79 -20.60 27.91
CA ARG A 59 3.94 -21.33 28.47
C ARG A 59 4.13 -22.68 27.76
N ARG A 60 3.05 -23.45 27.62
CA ARG A 60 3.09 -24.75 26.92
C ARG A 60 3.46 -24.62 25.44
N GLU A 61 3.01 -23.57 24.76
CA GLU A 61 3.42 -23.26 23.38
C GLU A 61 4.92 -23.05 23.27
N LYS A 62 5.51 -22.30 24.20
CA LYS A 62 6.95 -22.06 24.23
C LYS A 62 7.73 -23.34 24.51
N GLU A 63 7.30 -24.13 25.50
CA GLU A 63 7.91 -25.43 25.81
C GLU A 63 7.80 -26.41 24.62
N ALA A 64 6.64 -26.45 23.95
CA ALA A 64 6.42 -27.27 22.76
C ALA A 64 7.26 -26.82 21.58
N TYR A 65 7.44 -25.52 21.39
CA TYR A 65 8.31 -24.96 20.36
C TYR A 65 9.77 -25.38 20.60
N ASP A 66 10.28 -25.18 21.82
CA ASP A 66 11.67 -25.50 22.18
C ASP A 66 11.94 -27.01 22.13
N PHE A 67 10.98 -27.83 22.58
CA PHE A 67 11.08 -29.29 22.48
C PHE A 67 11.10 -29.76 21.02
N CYS A 68 10.20 -29.24 20.19
CA CYS A 68 10.12 -29.60 18.78
C CYS A 68 11.40 -29.22 18.04
N LEU A 69 11.94 -28.01 18.28
CA LEU A 69 13.22 -27.58 17.71
C LEU A 69 14.38 -28.52 18.06
N ARG A 70 14.47 -28.97 19.32
CA ARG A 70 15.51 -29.93 19.72
C ARG A 70 15.37 -31.25 18.97
N ARG A 71 14.16 -31.80 18.88
CA ARG A 71 13.90 -33.07 18.16
C ARG A 71 14.16 -32.97 16.66
N ILE A 72 13.81 -31.85 16.02
CA ILE A 72 14.12 -31.58 14.61
C ILE A 72 15.64 -31.62 14.40
N LYS A 73 16.41 -30.99 15.30
CA LYS A 73 17.88 -30.95 15.23
C LYS A 73 18.52 -32.32 15.48
N GLU A 74 18.05 -33.05 16.49
CA GLU A 74 18.53 -34.42 16.82
C GLU A 74 18.30 -35.40 15.68
N ARG A 75 17.18 -35.27 14.97
CA ARG A 75 16.79 -36.15 13.86
C ARG A 75 17.28 -35.68 12.49
N GLY A 76 17.93 -34.51 12.40
CA GLY A 76 18.47 -33.96 11.16
C GLY A 76 17.42 -33.73 10.08
N MET A 77 16.24 -33.23 10.45
CA MET A 77 15.13 -33.04 9.51
C MET A 77 15.24 -31.73 8.74
N ASP A 78 15.07 -31.76 7.43
CA ASP A 78 15.06 -30.58 6.55
C ASP A 78 13.73 -29.81 6.63
N MET A 79 13.45 -29.22 7.80
CA MET A 79 12.28 -28.37 8.02
C MET A 79 12.61 -27.21 8.97
N LYS A 80 11.85 -26.11 8.84
CA LYS A 80 11.93 -24.96 9.74
C LYS A 80 10.60 -24.77 10.48
N LEU A 81 10.64 -24.84 11.81
CA LEU A 81 9.49 -24.57 12.66
C LEU A 81 9.25 -23.05 12.75
N VAL A 82 8.06 -22.61 12.34
CA VAL A 82 7.68 -21.18 12.32
C VAL A 82 6.96 -20.80 13.60
N ARG A 83 5.91 -21.54 13.98
CA ARG A 83 5.07 -21.22 15.13
C ARG A 83 4.38 -22.46 15.68
N VAL A 84 4.09 -22.46 16.98
CA VAL A 84 3.20 -23.44 17.63
C VAL A 84 2.02 -22.68 18.22
N GLU A 85 0.82 -23.21 18.01
CA GLU A 85 -0.44 -22.65 18.49
C GLU A 85 -1.26 -23.74 19.16
N HIS A 86 -1.71 -23.51 20.40
CA HIS A 86 -2.69 -24.37 21.04
C HIS A 86 -4.09 -23.80 20.84
N LEU A 87 -5.05 -24.65 20.49
CA LEU A 87 -6.45 -24.25 20.52
C LEU A 87 -6.85 -23.83 21.93
N PHE A 88 -7.80 -22.89 22.02
CA PHE A 88 -8.29 -22.38 23.29
C PHE A 88 -8.87 -23.49 24.19
N ASP A 89 -9.49 -24.51 23.59
CA ASP A 89 -10.03 -25.68 24.30
C ASP A 89 -8.94 -26.68 24.75
N GLY A 90 -7.66 -26.46 24.41
CA GLY A 90 -6.55 -27.36 24.71
C GLY A 90 -6.59 -28.72 24.00
N SER A 91 -7.58 -28.95 23.14
CA SER A 91 -7.82 -30.23 22.46
C SER A 91 -6.79 -30.58 21.39
N LYS A 92 -6.18 -29.56 20.77
CA LYS A 92 -5.26 -29.71 19.64
C LYS A 92 -4.12 -28.69 19.72
N ALA A 93 -2.92 -29.13 19.37
CA ALA A 93 -1.74 -28.29 19.18
C ALA A 93 -1.34 -28.32 17.70
N ILE A 94 -1.23 -27.14 17.09
CA ILE A 94 -0.92 -26.96 15.67
C ILE A 94 0.50 -26.44 15.54
N PHE A 95 1.33 -27.15 14.77
CA PHE A 95 2.71 -26.82 14.52
C PHE A 95 2.85 -26.37 13.07
N TYR A 96 3.14 -25.08 12.88
CA TYR A 96 3.35 -24.48 11.56
C TYR A 96 4.83 -24.60 11.18
N PHE A 97 5.11 -25.20 10.03
CA PHE A 97 6.48 -25.38 9.54
C PHE A 97 6.59 -25.08 8.04
N THR A 98 7.79 -24.71 7.61
CA THR A 98 8.17 -24.58 6.20
C THR A 98 9.19 -25.65 5.83
N ALA A 99 9.06 -26.18 4.61
CA ALA A 99 9.98 -27.16 4.04
C ALA A 99 9.90 -27.08 2.50
N ASP A 100 11.03 -27.27 1.82
CA ASP A 100 11.10 -27.24 0.34
C ASP A 100 10.57 -28.53 -0.29
N GLY A 101 10.61 -29.65 0.44
CA GLY A 101 10.20 -30.97 -0.01
C GLY A 101 9.22 -31.66 0.94
N ARG A 102 8.96 -32.95 0.65
CA ARG A 102 8.20 -33.81 1.56
C ARG A 102 9.09 -34.19 2.74
N VAL A 103 8.59 -34.01 3.95
CA VAL A 103 9.29 -34.37 5.18
C VAL A 103 8.50 -35.44 5.93
N ASP A 104 9.17 -36.51 6.35
CA ASP A 104 8.54 -37.56 7.15
C ASP A 104 8.61 -37.20 8.64
N PHE A 105 7.48 -36.77 9.20
CA PHE A 105 7.35 -36.35 10.60
C PHE A 105 6.65 -37.37 11.50
N ARG A 106 6.45 -38.63 11.06
CA ARG A 106 5.70 -39.64 11.85
C ARG A 106 6.30 -39.87 13.24
N GLU A 107 7.62 -40.02 13.31
CA GLU A 107 8.33 -40.24 14.58
C GLU A 107 8.34 -38.97 15.46
N LEU A 108 8.48 -37.79 14.84
CA LEU A 108 8.40 -36.51 15.56
C LEU A 108 7.02 -36.31 16.21
N VAL A 109 5.94 -36.67 15.50
CA VAL A 109 4.57 -36.61 16.04
C VAL A 109 4.39 -37.54 17.24
N LYS A 110 5.00 -38.74 17.23
CA LYS A 110 4.97 -39.65 18.39
C LYS A 110 5.65 -39.04 19.60
N ASP A 111 6.84 -38.46 19.43
CA ASP A 111 7.58 -37.81 20.52
C ASP A 111 6.79 -36.64 21.14
N LEU A 112 6.17 -35.82 20.28
CA LEU A 112 5.35 -34.68 20.71
C LEU A 112 4.08 -35.13 21.42
N ALA A 113 3.37 -36.13 20.86
CA ALA A 113 2.15 -36.67 21.46
C ALA A 113 2.43 -37.33 22.82
N HIS A 114 3.56 -38.03 22.98
CA HIS A 114 3.97 -38.63 24.24
C HIS A 114 4.29 -37.56 25.31
N THR A 115 4.86 -36.43 24.91
CA THR A 115 5.29 -35.38 25.85
C THR A 115 4.13 -34.47 26.28
N PHE A 116 3.29 -34.07 25.32
CA PHE A 116 2.25 -33.06 25.56
C PHE A 116 0.86 -33.65 25.79
N HIS A 117 0.67 -34.96 25.57
CA HIS A 117 -0.62 -35.65 25.75
C HIS A 117 -1.80 -34.91 25.08
N THR A 118 -1.56 -34.35 23.89
CA THR A 118 -2.53 -33.55 23.13
C THR A 118 -2.50 -33.98 21.67
N ARG A 119 -3.60 -33.82 20.94
CA ARG A 119 -3.64 -34.13 19.50
C ARG A 119 -2.74 -33.16 18.75
N ILE A 120 -1.70 -33.69 18.11
CA ILE A 120 -0.73 -32.91 17.35
C ILE A 120 -1.18 -32.82 15.88
N GLU A 121 -1.18 -31.62 15.32
CA GLU A 121 -1.33 -31.39 13.88
C GLU A 121 -0.12 -30.64 13.34
N MET A 122 0.48 -31.22 12.30
CA MET A 122 1.58 -30.59 11.56
C MET A 122 0.99 -29.90 10.34
N ARG A 123 1.23 -28.59 10.19
CA ARG A 123 0.74 -27.81 9.06
C ARG A 123 1.89 -27.18 8.29
N GLN A 124 2.08 -27.65 7.06
CA GLN A 124 3.03 -27.04 6.13
C GLN A 124 2.45 -25.72 5.61
N ILE A 125 3.25 -24.65 5.69
CA ILE A 125 2.92 -23.33 5.16
C ILE A 125 3.94 -22.93 4.09
N GLY A 126 3.56 -22.01 3.20
CA GLY A 126 4.49 -21.47 2.20
C GLY A 126 5.38 -20.37 2.77
N VAL A 127 6.49 -20.07 2.08
CA VAL A 127 7.42 -18.97 2.45
C VAL A 127 6.75 -17.60 2.61
N ARG A 128 5.65 -17.34 1.88
CA ARG A 128 4.88 -16.10 2.00
C ARG A 128 4.03 -16.08 3.27
N ASP A 129 3.42 -17.21 3.61
CA ASP A 129 2.65 -17.34 4.85
C ASP A 129 3.54 -17.30 6.08
N GLU A 130 4.76 -17.83 5.98
CA GLU A 130 5.81 -17.64 6.99
C GLU A 130 6.09 -16.15 7.20
N ALA A 131 6.38 -15.41 6.13
CA ALA A 131 6.60 -13.96 6.23
C ALA A 131 5.37 -13.20 6.77
N LYS A 132 4.16 -13.68 6.48
CA LYS A 132 2.92 -13.12 7.03
C LYS A 132 2.79 -13.36 8.54
N MET A 133 3.15 -14.56 9.02
CA MET A 133 3.08 -14.91 10.44
C MET A 133 4.17 -14.24 11.27
N VAL A 134 5.39 -14.17 10.74
CA VAL A 134 6.54 -13.52 11.40
C VAL A 134 6.38 -12.00 11.35
N GLY A 135 5.79 -11.49 10.27
CA GLY A 135 5.72 -10.05 9.99
C GLY A 135 7.07 -9.51 9.51
N GLY A 136 7.14 -8.18 9.37
CA GLY A 136 8.36 -7.50 8.97
C GLY A 136 8.11 -6.19 8.24
N ILE A 137 9.19 -5.58 7.78
CA ILE A 137 9.19 -4.32 7.03
C ILE A 137 9.61 -4.60 5.59
N GLY A 138 8.83 -4.10 4.64
CA GLY A 138 9.13 -4.18 3.21
C GLY A 138 10.16 -3.14 2.78
N ILE A 139 10.67 -3.26 1.56
CA ILE A 139 11.64 -2.31 0.98
C ILE A 139 11.09 -0.87 0.88
N CYS A 140 9.77 -0.70 0.94
CA CYS A 140 9.09 0.59 0.97
C CYS A 140 9.04 1.23 2.37
N GLY A 141 9.62 0.60 3.40
CA GLY A 141 9.63 1.09 4.78
C GLY A 141 8.31 0.90 5.55
N ARG A 142 7.31 0.23 4.95
CA ARG A 142 6.03 -0.11 5.59
C ARG A 142 6.00 -1.57 6.02
N GLU A 143 5.05 -1.92 6.88
CA GLU A 143 4.76 -3.33 7.21
C GLU A 143 4.46 -4.14 5.94
N LEU A 144 4.76 -5.44 5.98
CA LEU A 144 4.49 -6.33 4.85
C LEU A 144 3.00 -6.30 4.47
N CYS A 145 2.70 -6.03 3.19
CA CYS A 145 1.33 -5.94 2.71
C CYS A 145 0.52 -7.23 2.99
N CYS A 146 1.17 -8.39 2.95
CA CYS A 146 0.57 -9.70 3.25
C CYS A 146 0.22 -9.90 4.73
N ALA A 147 0.87 -9.18 5.64
CA ALA A 147 0.56 -9.17 7.08
C ALA A 147 -0.47 -8.09 7.44
N SER A 148 -0.54 -7.01 6.64
CA SER A 148 -1.40 -5.86 6.90
C SER A 148 -2.82 -6.01 6.32
N PHE A 149 -2.97 -5.85 5.00
CA PHE A 149 -4.30 -5.73 4.37
C PHE A 149 -4.52 -6.72 3.22
N LEU A 150 -3.47 -7.14 2.50
CA LEU A 150 -3.60 -8.09 1.41
C LEU A 150 -3.73 -9.51 1.97
N ARG A 151 -4.91 -10.10 1.84
CA ARG A 151 -5.19 -11.47 2.29
C ARG A 151 -5.17 -12.48 1.13
N ASP A 152 -5.67 -12.07 -0.03
CA ASP A 152 -5.72 -12.86 -1.25
C ASP A 152 -4.69 -12.36 -2.26
N PHE A 153 -4.05 -13.30 -2.95
CA PHE A 153 -2.96 -13.00 -3.87
C PHE A 153 -3.17 -13.69 -5.20
N GLN A 154 -3.07 -12.94 -6.30
CA GLN A 154 -2.86 -13.54 -7.59
C GLN A 154 -1.36 -13.82 -7.82
N PRO A 155 -1.02 -14.77 -8.70
CA PRO A 155 0.36 -15.02 -9.10
C PRO A 155 0.97 -13.78 -9.75
N VAL A 156 2.01 -13.22 -9.12
CA VAL A 156 2.72 -12.05 -9.64
C VAL A 156 3.65 -12.48 -10.78
N SER A 157 3.64 -11.77 -11.90
CA SER A 157 4.51 -12.03 -13.04
C SER A 157 5.58 -10.95 -13.23
N VAL A 158 6.71 -11.31 -13.84
CA VAL A 158 7.81 -10.36 -14.16
C VAL A 158 7.35 -9.26 -15.13
N LYS A 159 6.32 -9.54 -15.96
CA LYS A 159 5.72 -8.54 -16.85
C LYS A 159 5.16 -7.35 -16.07
N MET A 160 4.60 -7.59 -14.89
CA MET A 160 3.99 -6.54 -14.05
C MET A 160 5.05 -5.58 -13.52
N ALA A 161 6.22 -6.11 -13.11
CA ALA A 161 7.36 -5.29 -12.71
C ALA A 161 7.90 -4.44 -13.88
N LYS A 162 7.96 -5.00 -15.10
CA LYS A 162 8.38 -4.26 -16.30
C LYS A 162 7.40 -3.14 -16.64
N GLU A 163 6.10 -3.39 -16.56
CA GLU A 163 5.06 -2.41 -16.85
C GLU A 163 5.15 -1.21 -15.89
N GLN A 164 5.44 -1.50 -14.61
CA GLN A 164 5.66 -0.51 -13.56
C GLN A 164 7.03 0.17 -13.59
N ASN A 165 7.81 -0.03 -14.67
CA ASN A 165 9.17 0.53 -14.84
C ASN A 165 10.13 0.25 -13.67
N LEU A 166 9.96 -0.87 -12.97
CA LEU A 166 10.88 -1.30 -11.91
C LEU A 166 12.10 -2.00 -12.51
N ALA A 167 13.27 -1.73 -11.91
CA ALA A 167 14.50 -2.41 -12.28
C ALA A 167 14.38 -3.92 -12.00
N LEU A 168 14.73 -4.77 -12.97
CA LEU A 168 14.65 -6.23 -12.89
C LEU A 168 15.69 -6.87 -11.93
N ASN A 169 16.23 -6.11 -10.99
CA ASN A 169 17.13 -6.62 -9.96
C ASN A 169 16.30 -7.35 -8.89
N PRO A 170 16.61 -8.61 -8.54
CA PRO A 170 15.94 -9.35 -7.48
C PRO A 170 15.78 -8.57 -6.17
N SER A 171 16.77 -7.76 -5.79
CA SER A 171 16.73 -6.95 -4.55
C SER A 171 15.65 -5.87 -4.54
N LYS A 172 15.13 -5.49 -5.72
CA LYS A 172 14.10 -4.44 -5.89
C LYS A 172 12.71 -4.99 -6.17
N ILE A 173 12.61 -6.22 -6.68
CA ILE A 173 11.31 -6.83 -7.07
C ILE A 173 10.92 -8.02 -6.21
N SER A 174 11.84 -8.56 -5.41
CA SER A 174 11.55 -9.64 -4.46
C SER A 174 11.23 -9.09 -3.08
N GLY A 175 10.20 -9.63 -2.46
CA GLY A 175 9.87 -9.38 -1.07
C GLY A 175 10.70 -10.24 -0.12
N GLN A 176 10.52 -10.00 1.19
CA GLN A 176 11.24 -10.73 2.25
C GLN A 176 10.99 -12.25 2.25
N CYS A 177 9.89 -12.70 1.64
CA CYS A 177 9.59 -14.12 1.44
C CYS A 177 10.36 -14.77 0.28
N GLY A 178 11.26 -14.05 -0.40
CA GLY A 178 12.03 -14.53 -1.56
C GLY A 178 11.22 -14.63 -2.86
N ARG A 179 9.91 -14.36 -2.84
CA ARG A 179 9.04 -14.27 -4.03
C ARG A 179 8.87 -12.82 -4.48
N LEU A 180 8.35 -12.62 -5.69
CA LEU A 180 7.98 -11.30 -6.19
C LEU A 180 7.03 -10.56 -5.22
N LEU A 181 7.22 -9.25 -5.15
CA LEU A 181 6.43 -8.34 -4.30
C LEU A 181 4.94 -8.43 -4.61
N CYS A 182 4.11 -8.60 -3.57
CA CYS A 182 2.65 -8.66 -3.72
C CYS A 182 2.02 -7.30 -4.09
N CYS A 183 2.68 -6.19 -3.76
CA CYS A 183 2.22 -4.86 -4.16
C CYS A 183 2.26 -4.64 -5.69
N LEU A 184 3.13 -5.37 -6.40
CA LEU A 184 3.16 -5.33 -7.87
C LEU A 184 1.83 -5.73 -8.48
N ASP A 185 1.14 -6.72 -7.90
CA ASP A 185 -0.19 -7.13 -8.37
C ASP A 185 -1.25 -6.14 -7.95
N TYR A 186 -1.24 -5.74 -6.67
CA TYR A 186 -2.18 -4.78 -6.12
C TYR A 186 -2.22 -3.45 -6.89
N GLU A 187 -1.07 -2.93 -7.30
CA GLU A 187 -0.97 -1.62 -7.97
C GLU A 187 -1.10 -1.72 -9.49
N TYR A 188 -1.07 -2.93 -10.07
CA TYR A 188 -0.91 -3.12 -11.51
C TYR A 188 -2.03 -2.49 -12.34
N GLU A 189 -3.28 -2.74 -11.97
CA GLU A 189 -4.44 -2.25 -12.72
C GLU A 189 -4.51 -0.72 -12.69
N THR A 190 -4.44 -0.14 -11.49
CA THR A 190 -4.40 1.31 -11.30
C THR A 190 -3.22 1.96 -12.04
N TYR A 191 -2.04 1.32 -12.00
CA TYR A 191 -0.88 1.81 -12.73
C TYR A 191 -1.11 1.81 -14.25
N CYS A 192 -1.70 0.75 -14.80
CA CYS A 192 -2.03 0.65 -16.23
C CYS A 192 -3.03 1.74 -16.66
N GLU A 193 -4.04 2.01 -15.85
CA GLU A 193 -5.03 3.05 -16.12
C GLU A 193 -4.41 4.44 -16.13
N LEU A 194 -3.65 4.78 -15.09
CA LEU A 194 -2.98 6.07 -14.99
C LEU A 194 -1.98 6.28 -16.14
N ARG A 195 -1.24 5.22 -16.54
CA ARG A 195 -0.27 5.27 -17.63
C ARG A 195 -0.89 5.66 -18.97
N LYS A 196 -2.17 5.34 -19.23
CA LYS A 196 -2.86 5.73 -20.48
C LYS A 196 -2.97 7.26 -20.63
N ASN A 197 -3.04 7.98 -19.52
CA ASN A 197 -3.21 9.43 -19.49
C ASN A 197 -1.88 10.20 -19.41
N PHE A 198 -0.75 9.51 -19.26
CA PHE A 198 0.57 10.14 -19.22
C PHE A 198 1.25 10.16 -20.59
N PRO A 199 2.01 11.22 -20.92
CA PRO A 199 2.83 11.22 -22.12
C PRO A 199 3.91 10.13 -22.03
N LYS A 200 4.30 9.58 -23.19
CA LYS A 200 5.31 8.51 -23.25
C LYS A 200 6.62 8.97 -22.60
N CYS A 201 7.24 8.10 -21.79
CA CYS A 201 8.52 8.37 -21.15
C CYS A 201 9.56 8.87 -22.19
N GLY A 202 10.19 10.01 -21.90
CA GLY A 202 11.14 10.67 -22.81
C GLY A 202 10.52 11.64 -23.83
N LYS A 203 9.20 11.66 -23.98
CA LYS A 203 8.46 12.71 -24.70
C LYS A 203 7.84 13.64 -23.66
N GLY A 204 8.49 14.77 -23.41
CA GLY A 204 8.04 15.74 -22.41
C GLY A 204 6.79 16.50 -22.84
N ALA A 205 6.18 17.24 -21.91
CA ALA A 205 5.07 18.16 -22.19
C ALA A 205 5.34 19.12 -23.37
N ARG A 206 6.62 19.41 -23.65
CA ARG A 206 7.09 20.18 -24.81
C ARG A 206 6.62 19.64 -26.17
N THR A 207 6.39 18.33 -26.33
CA THR A 207 5.90 17.81 -27.62
C THR A 207 4.43 18.11 -27.86
N ASP A 208 3.59 18.08 -26.83
CA ASP A 208 2.17 18.39 -26.96
C ASP A 208 1.94 19.91 -26.96
N GLU A 209 2.60 20.65 -26.07
CA GLU A 209 2.66 22.12 -26.14
C GLU A 209 3.17 22.60 -27.51
N GLY A 210 4.24 21.96 -28.02
CA GLY A 210 4.79 22.26 -29.35
C GLY A 210 3.80 22.03 -30.47
N ARG A 211 3.05 20.92 -30.44
CA ARG A 211 1.99 20.62 -31.43
C ARG A 211 0.84 21.61 -31.37
N ILE A 212 0.40 21.99 -30.16
CA ILE A 212 -0.67 22.97 -29.96
C ILE A 212 -0.26 24.33 -30.54
N ARG A 213 0.97 24.80 -30.25
CA ARG A 213 1.48 26.07 -30.80
C ARG A 213 1.67 26.01 -32.31
N ALA A 214 2.21 24.91 -32.83
CA ALA A 214 2.41 24.73 -34.27
C ALA A 214 1.07 24.76 -35.02
N ALA A 215 0.04 24.08 -34.49
CA ALA A 215 -1.31 24.11 -35.05
C ALA A 215 -1.95 25.50 -34.98
N ALA A 216 -1.78 26.22 -33.88
CA ALA A 216 -2.29 27.59 -33.74
C ALA A 216 -1.68 28.52 -34.80
N VAL A 217 -0.35 28.48 -34.98
CA VAL A 217 0.35 29.27 -36.01
C VAL A 217 -0.09 28.88 -37.41
N SER A 218 -0.18 27.58 -37.73
CA SER A 218 -0.59 27.13 -39.08
C SER A 218 -2.02 27.52 -39.43
N MET A 219 -2.90 27.62 -38.43
CA MET A 219 -4.30 27.99 -38.60
C MET A 219 -4.56 29.50 -38.43
N GLY A 220 -3.52 30.30 -38.19
CA GLY A 220 -3.66 31.74 -37.97
C GLY A 220 -4.37 32.11 -36.66
N VAL A 221 -4.39 31.22 -35.67
CA VAL A 221 -4.99 31.45 -34.35
C VAL A 221 -3.94 32.09 -33.43
N PRO A 222 -4.19 33.28 -32.88
CA PRO A 222 -3.29 33.90 -31.89
C PRO A 222 -3.08 32.99 -30.68
N CYS A 223 -1.83 32.74 -30.32
CA CYS A 223 -1.48 31.88 -29.20
C CYS A 223 -0.73 32.67 -28.12
N ILE A 224 -1.27 32.66 -26.90
CA ILE A 224 -0.65 33.27 -25.72
C ILE A 224 -0.12 32.16 -24.82
N THR A 225 1.17 32.19 -24.51
CA THR A 225 1.88 31.09 -23.84
C THR A 225 2.26 31.39 -22.39
N THR A 226 1.90 32.57 -21.87
CA THR A 226 2.19 32.98 -20.50
C THR A 226 0.96 33.62 -19.86
N LEU A 227 0.76 33.38 -18.56
CA LEU A 227 -0.34 33.96 -17.80
C LEU A 227 -0.34 35.51 -17.79
N PRO A 228 0.82 36.20 -17.63
CA PRO A 228 0.84 37.67 -17.67
C PRO A 228 0.42 38.24 -19.03
N ALA A 229 0.82 37.60 -20.13
CA ALA A 229 0.39 38.02 -21.46
C ALA A 229 -1.11 37.76 -21.69
N ALA A 230 -1.66 36.70 -21.08
CA ALA A 230 -3.09 36.40 -21.16
C ALA A 230 -3.90 37.48 -20.41
N ASP A 231 -3.47 37.84 -19.20
CA ASP A 231 -4.06 38.92 -18.41
C ASP A 231 -4.02 40.27 -19.16
N ALA A 232 -2.88 40.61 -19.76
CA ALA A 232 -2.74 41.82 -20.57
C ALA A 232 -3.67 41.83 -21.80
N ALA A 233 -3.82 40.68 -22.47
CA ALA A 233 -4.71 40.56 -23.63
C ALA A 233 -6.19 40.71 -23.23
N VAL A 234 -6.61 40.12 -22.10
CA VAL A 234 -7.98 40.27 -21.57
C VAL A 234 -8.25 41.74 -21.25
N LYS A 235 -7.33 42.42 -20.54
CA LYS A 235 -7.46 43.86 -20.24
C LYS A 235 -7.58 44.72 -21.50
N ALA A 236 -6.80 44.40 -22.54
CA ALA A 236 -6.91 45.10 -23.82
C ALA A 236 -8.26 44.85 -24.51
N MET A 237 -8.79 43.62 -24.45
CA MET A 237 -10.13 43.30 -24.99
C MET A 237 -11.25 44.00 -24.22
N GLU A 238 -11.11 44.14 -22.90
CA GLU A 238 -12.05 44.90 -22.05
C GLU A 238 -12.03 46.39 -22.42
N ALA A 239 -10.84 47.01 -22.51
CA ALA A 239 -10.72 48.41 -22.91
C ALA A 239 -11.31 48.68 -24.31
N LEU A 240 -11.10 47.79 -25.28
CA LEU A 240 -11.66 47.92 -26.64
C LEU A 240 -13.18 47.76 -26.72
N ARG A 241 -13.85 47.24 -25.66
CA ARG A 241 -15.31 47.21 -25.60
C ARG A 241 -15.90 48.51 -25.09
N GLU A 242 -15.17 49.23 -24.25
CA GLU A 242 -15.62 50.47 -23.59
C GLU A 242 -15.17 51.72 -24.35
N GLU A 243 -14.00 51.67 -24.98
CA GLU A 243 -13.36 52.80 -25.64
C GLU A 243 -13.14 52.51 -27.14
N GLU A 244 -13.41 53.50 -27.99
CA GLU A 244 -13.05 53.43 -29.41
C GLU A 244 -11.55 53.64 -29.62
N MET A 245 -10.96 52.82 -30.48
CA MET A 245 -9.54 52.92 -30.81
C MET A 245 -9.25 54.25 -31.51
N SER A 246 -8.49 55.12 -30.84
CA SER A 246 -8.05 56.41 -31.39
C SER A 246 -6.62 56.32 -31.92
N VAL A 247 -6.34 57.11 -32.96
CA VAL A 247 -5.01 57.20 -33.57
C VAL A 247 -4.40 58.55 -33.18
N GLN A 248 -3.17 58.53 -32.66
CA GLN A 248 -2.40 59.73 -32.35
C GLN A 248 -1.07 59.71 -33.07
N THR A 249 -0.64 60.86 -33.61
CA THR A 249 0.68 60.96 -34.21
C THR A 249 1.77 60.89 -33.13
N VAL A 250 2.93 60.36 -33.48
CA VAL A 250 4.08 60.29 -32.56
C VAL A 250 4.49 61.71 -32.11
N GLN A 251 4.36 62.69 -33.00
CA GLN A 251 4.66 64.10 -32.76
C GLN A 251 3.73 64.73 -31.71
N ASP A 252 2.45 64.37 -31.73
CA ASP A 252 1.46 64.86 -30.76
C ASP A 252 1.60 64.15 -29.42
N ARG A 253 1.92 62.85 -29.43
CA ARG A 253 2.15 62.05 -28.21
C ARG A 253 3.42 62.50 -27.49
N PHE A 254 4.46 62.83 -28.25
CA PHE A 254 5.79 63.22 -27.76
C PHE A 254 6.24 64.53 -28.43
N PRO A 255 5.72 65.69 -27.99
CA PRO A 255 6.11 66.97 -28.55
C PRO A 255 7.61 67.19 -28.34
N ARG A 256 8.34 67.55 -29.42
CA ARG A 256 9.76 67.91 -29.32
C ARG A 256 9.89 69.15 -28.41
N PRO A 257 10.85 69.18 -27.47
CA PRO A 257 11.11 70.39 -26.70
C PRO A 257 11.47 71.53 -27.67
N ARG A 258 10.78 72.67 -27.56
CA ARG A 258 11.06 73.84 -28.39
C ARG A 258 12.52 74.24 -28.21
N ALA A 259 13.30 74.24 -29.29
CA ALA A 259 14.64 74.81 -29.26
C ALA A 259 14.51 76.32 -28.97
N ASN A 260 15.01 76.78 -27.82
CA ASN A 260 15.18 78.20 -27.54
C ASN A 260 16.13 78.80 -28.59
N ARG A 261 15.55 79.40 -29.64
CA ARG A 261 16.26 80.30 -30.56
C ARG A 261 16.11 81.72 -30.05
N THR A 262 17.11 82.18 -29.30
CA THR A 262 17.57 83.58 -29.28
C THR A 262 19.06 83.57 -28.98
N ILE A 263 19.88 83.36 -30.02
CA ILE A 263 21.23 83.92 -30.03
C ILE A 263 21.04 85.30 -30.67
N ASN A 264 21.07 86.36 -29.86
CA ASN A 264 21.25 87.73 -30.36
C ASN A 264 22.75 87.93 -30.65
N PRO A 265 23.18 88.12 -31.91
CA PRO A 265 24.51 88.60 -32.20
C PRO A 265 24.44 90.12 -32.36
N GLY A 266 24.76 90.86 -31.29
CA GLY A 266 24.97 92.31 -31.38
C GLY A 266 24.39 93.14 -30.23
N GLU A 267 25.03 93.08 -29.07
CA GLU A 267 25.17 94.22 -28.16
C GLU A 267 26.61 94.20 -27.60
N ALA A 268 27.49 94.88 -28.33
CA ALA A 268 28.74 95.47 -27.87
C ALA A 268 28.71 96.93 -28.33
#